data_AF-A0A3M1NQT1-F1
#
_entry.id   AF-A0A3M1NQT1-F1
#
_cell.length_a   1.000
_cell.length_b   1.000
_cell.length_c   1.000
_cell.angle_alpha   90.00
_cell.angle_beta   90.00
_cell.angle_gamma   90.00
#
_symmetry.space_group_name_H-M   'P 1'
#
loop_
_entity.id
_entity.type
_entity.pdbx_description
1 polymer ?
#
loop_
_entity_poly.entity_id
_entity_poly.type
_entity_poly.pdbx_seq_one_letter_code
_entity_poly.pdbx_strand_id
1 'polypeptide(L)' 'YPTQVELEWFIKEQVEEEKQVSDIIKQIKWIKDNPTMLFMLDQKMGERAPAGLPAEE' A
#
# COMPACT_ATOMS: atom_id res chain seq x y z
N TYR A 1 16.09 -18.64 16.22
CA TYR A 1 16.31 -18.58 14.77
C TYR A 1 16.06 -17.15 14.29
N PRO A 2 17.07 -16.25 14.32
CA PRO A 2 16.89 -14.83 13.99
C PRO A 2 16.33 -14.59 12.58
N THR A 3 16.86 -15.30 11.58
CA THR A 3 16.38 -15.23 10.19
C THR A 3 14.90 -15.61 10.06
N GLN A 4 14.40 -16.52 10.90
CA GLN A 4 12.98 -16.88 10.85
C GLN A 4 12.10 -15.72 11.32
N VAL A 5 12.52 -14.99 12.35
CA VAL A 5 11.78 -13.83 12.88
C VAL A 5 11.72 -12.69 11.87
N GLU A 6 12.84 -12.41 11.19
CA GLU A 6 12.90 -11.41 10.12
C GLU A 6 12.00 -11.80 8.93
N LEU A 7 12.00 -13.07 8.54
CA LEU A 7 11.14 -13.57 7.46
C LEU A 7 9.65 -13.54 7.83
N GLU A 8 9.31 -13.83 9.09
CA GLU A 8 7.92 -13.72 9.58
C GLU A 8 7.42 -12.27 9.51
N TRP A 9 8.24 -11.30 9.93
CA TRP A 9 7.91 -9.88 9.77
C TRP A 9 7.77 -9.50 8.29
N PHE A 10 8.75 -9.86 7.46
CA PHE A 10 8.76 -9.55 6.04
C PHE A 10 7.52 -10.10 5.32
N ILE A 11 7.17 -11.36 5.57
CA ILE A 11 5.97 -11.98 4.98
C ILE A 11 4.70 -11.22 5.40
N LYS A 12 4.60 -10.86 6.68
CA LYS A 12 3.45 -10.10 7.17
C LYS A 12 3.35 -8.73 6.52
N GLU A 13 4.47 -8.03 6.38
CA GLU A 13 4.53 -6.73 5.71
C GLU A 13 4.09 -6.86 4.25
N GLN A 14 4.64 -7.84 3.52
CA GLN A 14 4.27 -8.04 2.12
C GLN A 14 2.78 -8.35 1.92
N VAL A 15 2.14 -9.09 2.83
CA VAL A 15 0.69 -9.34 2.75
C VAL A 15 -0.12 -8.05 2.86
N GLU A 16 0.27 -7.14 3.76
CA GLU A 16 -0.42 -5.86 3.92
C GLU A 16 -0.12 -4.90 2.75
N GLU A 17 1.12 -4.86 2.25
CA GLU A 17 1.49 -4.09 1.06
C GLU A 17 0.72 -4.54 -0.18
N GLU A 18 0.66 -5.85 -0.45
CA GLU A 18 -0.06 -6.41 -1.60
C GLU A 18 -1.57 -6.11 -1.52
N LYS A 19 -2.15 -6.18 -0.32
CA LYS A 19 -3.55 -5.82 -0.09
C LYS A 19 -3.80 -4.33 -0.41
N GLN A 20 -2.93 -3.45 0.07
CA GLN A 20 -3.04 -2.01 -0.19
C GLN A 20 -2.95 -1.69 -1.69
N VAL A 21 -2.00 -2.31 -2.40
CA VAL A 21 -1.86 -2.18 -3.86
C VAL A 21 -3.11 -2.70 -4.57
N SER A 22 -3.63 -3.86 -4.17
CA SER A 22 -4.84 -4.45 -4.74
C SER A 22 -6.06 -3.53 -4.60
N ASP A 23 -6.21 -2.88 -3.45
CA ASP A 23 -7.32 -1.95 -3.21
C ASP A 23 -7.21 -0.66 -4.02
N ILE A 24 -6.00 -0.14 -4.25
CA ILE A 24 -5.77 1.00 -5.14
C ILE A 24 -6.09 0.63 -6.59
N ILE A 25 -5.65 -0.54 -7.05
CA ILE A 25 -5.96 -1.04 -8.40
C ILE A 25 -7.48 -1.15 -8.60
N LYS A 26 -8.22 -1.64 -7.59
CA LYS A 26 -9.69 -1.66 -7.66
C LYS A 26 -10.26 -0.26 -7.84
N GLN A 27 -9.78 0.74 -7.07
CA GLN A 27 -10.23 2.12 -7.22
C GLN A 27 -9.97 2.67 -8.63
N ILE A 28 -8.78 2.43 -9.20
CA ILE A 28 -8.43 2.82 -10.57
C ILE A 28 -9.37 2.16 -11.59
N LYS A 29 -9.65 0.86 -11.45
CA LYS A 29 -10.59 0.14 -12.33
C LYS A 29 -12.02 0.70 -12.25
N TRP A 30 -12.44 1.17 -11.08
CA TRP A 30 -13.75 1.81 -10.88
C TRP A 30 -13.85 3.19 -11.55
N ILE A 31 -12.74 3.94 -11.59
CA ILE A 31 -12.70 5.29 -12.16
C ILE A 31 -12.94 5.28 -13.68
N LYS A 32 -12.47 4.26 -14.40
CA LYS A 32 -12.54 4.18 -15.88
C LYS A 32 -11.99 5.47 -16.51
N ASP A 33 -12.79 6.14 -17.35
CA ASP A 33 -12.40 7.33 -18.11
C ASP A 33 -12.87 8.65 -17.44
N ASN A 34 -13.12 8.64 -16.12
CA ASN A 34 -13.57 9.84 -15.40
C ASN A 34 -12.38 10.68 -14.87
N PRO A 35 -12.04 11.82 -15.49
CA PRO A 35 -10.87 12.61 -15.11
C PRO A 35 -11.03 13.27 -13.74
N THR A 36 -12.25 13.64 -13.33
CA THR A 36 -12.51 14.23 -12.01
C THR A 36 -12.24 13.23 -10.91
N MET A 37 -12.69 11.99 -11.07
CA MET A 37 -12.46 10.93 -10.08
C MET A 37 -10.98 10.52 -10.02
N LEU A 38 -10.28 10.56 -11.16
CA LEU A 38 -8.83 10.36 -11.21
C LEU A 38 -8.09 11.45 -10.43
N PHE A 39 -8.46 12.71 -10.63
CA PHE A 39 -7.89 13.83 -9.87
C PHE A 39 -8.14 13.71 -8.35
N MET A 40 -9.33 13.28 -7.95
CA MET A 40 -9.64 13.03 -6.53
C MET A 40 -8.83 11.88 -5.94
N LEU A 41 -8.58 10.82 -6.72
CA LEU A 41 -7.72 9.71 -6.28
C LEU A 41 -6.27 10.18 -6.11
N ASP A 42 -5.75 10.98 -7.04
CA ASP A 42 -4.41 11.56 -6.98
C ASP A 42 -4.19 12.37 -5.68
N GLN A 43 -5.12 13.29 -5.36
CA GLN A 43 -5.05 14.06 -4.11
C GLN A 43 -5.00 13.15 -2.87
N LYS A 44 -5.85 12.12 -2.82
CA LYS A 44 -5.85 11.15 -1.70
C LYS A 44 -4.56 10.35 -1.62
N MET A 45 -3.93 10.03 -2.75
CA MET A 45 -2.65 9.32 -2.74
C MET A 45 -1.52 10.22 -2.24
N GLY A 46 -1.56 11.53 -2.54
CA GLY A 46 -0.61 12.51 -2.03
C GLY A 46 -0.66 12.73 -0.51
N GLU A 47 -1.78 12.38 0.14
CA GLU A 47 -1.94 12.44 1.59
C GLU A 47 -1.40 11.19 2.33
N ARG A 48 -0.98 10.16 1.59
CA ARG A 48 -0.47 8.93 2.22
C ARG A 48 0.89 9.17 2.87
N ALA A 49 1.03 8.74 4.12
CA ALA A 49 2.33 8.67 4.78
C ALA A 49 3.18 7.55 4.14
N PRO A 50 4.52 7.72 4.09
CA PRO A 50 5.41 6.62 3.74
C PRO A 50 5.21 5.47 4.74
N ALA A 51 5.19 4.23 4.24
CA ALA A 51 5.21 3.06 5.11
C ALA A 51 6.47 3.14 5.98
N GLY A 52 6.27 3.19 7.29
CA GLY A 52 7.36 3.31 8.25
C GLY A 52 8.16 2.01 8.27
N LEU A 53 9.46 2.11 8.05
CA LEU A 53 10.40 1.03 8.38
C LEU A 53 10.16 0.62 9.85
N PRO A 54 10.25 -0.67 10.19
CA PRO A 54 10.22 -1.10 11.58
C PRO A 54 11.33 -0.34 12.30
N ALA A 55 11.00 0.23 13.47
CA ALA A 55 12.01 0.86 14.30
C ALA A 55 13.09 -0.17 14.60
N GLU A 56 14.33 0.10 14.15
CA GLU A 56 15.49 -0.67 14.57
C GLU A 56 15.58 -0.55 16.10
N GLU A 57 15.37 -1.67 16.81
CA GLU A 57 15.83 -1.86 18.20
C GLU A 57 17.25 -2.43 18.19
#